data_AF-A0AAJ2QBJ8-F1
#
_entry.id   AF-A0AAJ2QBJ8-F1
#
_cell.length_a   1.000
_cell.length_b   1.000
_cell.length_c   1.000
_cell.angle_alpha   90.00
_cell.angle_beta   90.00
_cell.angle_gamma   90.00
#
_symmetry.space_group_name_H-M   'P 1'
#
loop_
_entity.id
_entity.type
_entity.pdbx_description
1 polymer ?
#
loop_
_entity_poly.entity_id
_entity_poly.type
_entity_poly.pdbx_seq_one_letter_code
_entity_poly.pdbx_strand_id
1 'polypeptide(L)' 'MSAPTPQQGRLAHAPVVLRGGRWWLDGGADSVPASDPAFTAALDDFALSMAAADQAVTDLLIRQDEASSVDPGGRR' A
#
# COMPACT_ATOMS: atom_id res chain seq x y z
N MET A 1 9.24 15.94 -0.68
CA MET A 1 8.47 14.73 -1.02
C MET A 1 8.35 13.91 0.25
N SER A 2 7.14 13.68 0.74
CA SER A 2 6.93 12.88 1.96
C SER A 2 7.24 11.42 1.64
N ALA A 3 7.97 10.75 2.53
CA ALA A 3 8.19 9.32 2.41
C ALA A 3 6.86 8.58 2.50
N PRO A 4 6.65 7.49 1.72
CA PRO A 4 5.49 6.64 1.91
C PRO A 4 5.48 6.14 3.36
N THR A 5 4.33 6.26 4.02
CA THR A 5 4.13 5.74 5.37
C THR A 5 3.33 4.45 5.27
N PRO A 6 3.71 3.39 6.01
CA PRO A 6 2.91 2.17 6.07
C PRO A 6 1.48 2.51 6.49
N GLN A 7 0.52 2.19 5.63
CA GLN A 7 -0.88 2.50 5.88
C GLN A 7 -1.42 1.55 6.96
N GLN A 8 -2.14 2.08 7.94
CA GLN A 8 -2.81 1.24 8.95
C GLN A 8 -3.82 0.33 8.28
N GLY A 9 -3.93 -0.91 8.75
CA GLY A 9 -4.88 -1.88 8.21
C GLY A 9 -4.25 -3.19 7.79
N ARG A 10 -5.04 -3.98 7.06
CA ARG A 10 -4.63 -5.32 6.62
C ARG A 10 -3.70 -5.18 5.42
N LEU A 11 -2.56 -5.83 5.52
CA LEU A 11 -1.61 -5.85 4.42
C LEU A 11 -2.16 -6.73 3.30
N ALA A 12 -2.19 -6.22 2.07
CA ALA A 12 -2.70 -6.98 0.94
C ALA A 12 -1.91 -8.28 0.76
N HIS A 13 -2.62 -9.37 0.46
CA HIS A 13 -2.04 -10.69 0.22
C HIS A 13 -1.25 -11.33 1.38
N ALA A 14 -1.32 -10.75 2.59
CA ALA A 14 -0.69 -11.30 3.78
C ALA A 14 -1.70 -11.43 4.94
N PRO A 15 -1.61 -12.49 5.77
CA PRO A 15 -2.46 -12.64 6.95
C PRO A 15 -1.92 -11.79 8.12
N VAL A 16 -1.65 -10.50 7.87
CA VAL A 16 -1.09 -9.58 8.89
C VAL A 16 -1.77 -8.23 8.82
N VAL A 17 -1.82 -7.55 9.97
CA VAL A 17 -2.47 -6.25 10.14
C VAL A 17 -1.64 -5.31 11.01
N LEU A 18 -1.48 -4.07 10.58
CA LEU A 18 -0.83 -3.00 11.34
C LEU A 18 -1.89 -2.24 12.14
N ARG A 19 -1.84 -2.32 13.47
CA ARG A 19 -2.80 -1.65 14.38
C ARG A 19 -2.04 -0.97 15.52
N GLY A 20 -2.26 0.34 15.69
CA GLY A 20 -1.61 1.12 16.76
C GLY A 20 -0.07 1.10 16.70
N GLY A 21 0.51 1.04 15.50
CA GLY A 21 1.96 0.97 15.30
C GLY A 21 2.60 -0.38 15.63
N ARG A 22 1.80 -1.44 15.79
CA ARG A 22 2.26 -2.82 16.03
C ARG A 22 1.67 -3.78 15.01
N TRP A 23 2.49 -4.71 14.54
CA TRP A 23 2.06 -5.79 13.66
C TRP A 23 1.37 -6.92 14.43
N TRP A 24 0.30 -7.46 13.84
CA TRP A 24 -0.44 -8.61 14.34
C TRP A 24 -0.60 -9.63 13.23
N LEU A 25 -0.43 -10.90 13.57
CA LEU A 25 -0.75 -12.04 12.71
C LEU A 25 -2.26 -12.32 12.85
N ASP A 26 -2.96 -12.33 11.73
CA ASP A 26 -4.40 -12.59 11.66
C ASP A 26 -4.65 -14.07 11.33
N GLY A 27 -5.02 -14.84 12.35
CA GLY A 27 -5.40 -16.25 12.22
C GLY A 27 -6.88 -16.47 11.94
N GLY A 28 -7.64 -15.41 11.61
CA GLY A 28 -9.07 -15.45 11.36
C GLY A 28 -9.90 -15.32 12.64
N ALA A 29 -9.88 -16.33 13.51
CA ALA A 29 -10.63 -16.28 14.78
C ALA A 29 -9.92 -15.45 15.85
N ASP A 30 -8.58 -15.43 15.82
CA ASP A 30 -7.73 -14.74 16.77
C ASP A 30 -6.62 -13.97 16.05
N SER A 31 -6.16 -12.90 16.69
CA SER A 31 -4.98 -12.15 16.26
C SER A 31 -3.91 -12.21 17.33
N VAL A 32 -2.67 -12.52 16.94
CA VAL A 32 -1.52 -12.64 17.85
C VAL A 32 -0.50 -11.55 17.53
N PRO A 33 0.04 -10.83 18.52
CA PRO A 33 1.04 -9.80 18.26
C PRO A 33 2.33 -10.40 17.69
N ALA A 34 2.80 -9.85 16.58
CA ALA A 34 4.12 -10.17 16.06
C ALA A 34 5.18 -9.62 17.02
N SER A 35 6.03 -10.51 17.53
CA SER A 35 7.00 -10.17 18.58
C SER A 35 8.46 -10.28 18.14
N ASP A 36 8.72 -10.98 17.03
CA ASP A 36 10.06 -11.11 16.47
C ASP A 36 10.47 -9.82 15.74
N PRO A 37 11.53 -9.11 16.17
CA PRO A 37 11.94 -7.84 15.57
C PRO A 37 12.34 -7.94 14.10
N ALA A 38 13.01 -9.03 13.71
CA ALA A 38 13.45 -9.23 12.33
C ALA A 38 12.24 -9.42 11.40
N PHE A 39 11.27 -10.22 11.83
CA PHE A 39 10.01 -10.37 11.14
C PHE A 39 9.24 -9.05 11.03
N THR A 40 9.13 -8.26 12.11
CA THR A 40 8.41 -6.97 12.05
C THR A 40 9.09 -5.97 11.10
N ALA A 41 10.42 -5.95 11.04
CA ALA A 41 11.15 -5.09 10.10
C ALA A 41 10.87 -5.50 8.63
N ALA A 42 10.83 -6.81 8.35
CA ALA A 42 10.46 -7.30 7.02
C ALA A 42 9.01 -6.91 6.62
N LEU A 43 8.09 -6.86 7.59
CA LEU A 43 6.72 -6.38 7.34
C LEU A 43 6.68 -4.88 7.06
N ASP A 44 7.50 -4.09 7.74
CA ASP A 44 7.62 -2.65 7.46
C ASP A 44 8.14 -2.40 6.04
N ASP A 45 9.22 -3.08 5.63
CA ASP A 45 9.78 -2.98 4.29
C ASP A 45 8.79 -3.41 3.20
N PHE A 46 8.03 -4.47 3.46
CA PHE A 46 6.98 -4.92 2.55
C PHE A 46 5.86 -3.90 2.44
N ALA A 47 5.39 -3.34 3.56
CA ALA A 47 4.35 -2.32 3.57
C ALA A 47 4.79 -1.04 2.81
N LEU A 48 6.05 -0.64 2.95
CA LEU A 48 6.63 0.46 2.19
C LEU A 48 6.66 0.17 0.68
N SER A 49 7.03 -1.05 0.31
CA SER A 49 7.06 -1.48 -1.10
C SER A 49 5.66 -1.49 -1.72
N MET A 50 4.65 -1.96 -0.98
CA MET A 50 3.25 -1.92 -1.41
C MET A 50 2.76 -0.48 -1.58
N ALA A 51 3.02 0.40 -0.61
CA ALA A 51 2.64 1.80 -0.71
C ALA A 51 3.32 2.51 -1.92
N ALA A 52 4.58 2.18 -2.21
CA ALA A 52 5.27 2.70 -3.39
C ALA A 52 4.66 2.18 -4.70
N ALA A 53 4.24 0.91 -4.74
CA ALA A 53 3.56 0.33 -5.90
C ALA A 53 2.19 0.98 -6.12
N ASP A 54 1.38 1.14 -5.07
CA ASP A 54 0.08 1.80 -5.12
C ASP A 54 0.20 3.26 -5.59
N GLN A 55 1.24 3.97 -5.13
CA GLN A 55 1.54 5.32 -5.60
C GLN A 55 1.91 5.32 -7.10
N ALA A 56 2.77 4.40 -7.54
CA ALA A 56 3.17 4.31 -8.94
C ALA A 56 1.98 4.01 -9.87
N VAL A 57 1.04 3.17 -9.43
CA VAL A 57 -0.21 2.89 -10.15
C VAL A 57 -1.09 4.13 -10.18
N THR A 58 -1.23 4.84 -9.06
CA THR A 58 -2.01 6.09 -8.99
C THR A 58 -1.44 7.14 -9.94
N ASP A 59 -0.12 7.35 -9.96
CA ASP A 59 0.55 8.29 -10.85
C ASP A 59 0.42 7.90 -12.33
N LEU A 60 0.35 6.60 -12.63
CA LEU A 60 0.08 6.12 -13.97
C LEU A 60 -1.35 6.45 -14.40
N LEU A 61 -2.34 6.20 -13.54
CA LEU A 61 -3.75 6.48 -13.82
C LEU A 61 -4.00 7.97 -14.02
N ILE A 62 -3.43 8.83 -13.18
CA ILE A 62 -3.53 10.30 -13.34
C ILE A 62 -2.96 10.72 -14.70
N ARG A 63 -1.78 10.22 -15.09
CA ARG A 63 -1.19 10.53 -16.39
C ARG A 63 -2.05 10.07 -17.57
N GLN A 64 -2.75 8.94 -17.45
CA GLN A 64 -3.65 8.43 -18.49
C GLN A 64 -4.92 9.26 -18.62
N ASP A 65 -5.48 9.74 -17.50
CA ASP A 65 -6.65 10.61 -17.48
C ASP A 65 -6.35 11.96 -18.15
N GLU A 66 -5.22 12.58 -17.81
CA GLU A 66 -4.72 13.81 -18.44
C GLU A 66 -4.44 13.63 -19.94
N ALA A 67 -3.93 12.46 -20.35
CA ALA A 67 -3.73 12.17 -21.76
C ALA A 67 -5.05 11.94 -22.52
N SER A 68 -6.08 11.44 -21.85
CA SER A 68 -7.41 11.18 -22.43
C SER A 68 -8.29 12.43 -22.46
N SER A 69 -8.08 13.39 -21.56
CA SER A 69 -8.77 14.68 -21.56
C SER A 69 -8.29 15.61 -22.68
N VAL A 70 -7.10 15.38 -23.21
CA VAL A 70 -6.58 15.97 -24.46
C VAL A 70 -7.04 15.13 -25.67
N ASP A 71 -8.34 14.91 -25.81
CA ASP A 71 -8.94 14.67 -27.14
C ASP A 71 -9.37 16.03 -27.70
N PRO A 72 -8.59 16.64 -28.62
CA PRO A 72 -9.01 17.85 -29.28
C PRO A 72 -10.05 17.43 -30.31
N GLY A 73 -11.34 17.59 -29.94
CA GLY A 73 -12.49 17.38 -30.80
C GLY A 73 -12.16 17.61 -32.27
N GLY A 74 -12.06 16.49 -32.99
CA GLY A 74 -11.76 16.47 -34.41
C GLY A 74 -12.78 17.30 -35.15
N ARG A 75 -12.32 18.40 -35.73
CA ARG A 75 -13.00 19.14 -36.80
C ARG A 75 -13.57 18.15 -37.83
N ARG A 76 -14.88 18.18 -38.03
CA ARG A 76 -15.53 18.14 -39.36
C ARG A 76 -16.80 18.97 -39.31
#